data_AF-A0A3D4ZUR6-F1
#
_entry.id   AF-A0A3D4ZUR6-F1
#
_cell.length_a   1.000
_cell.length_b   1.000
_cell.length_c   1.000
_cell.angle_alpha   90.00
_cell.angle_beta   90.00
_cell.angle_gamma   90.00
#
_symmetry.space_group_name_H-M   'P 1'
#
loop_
_entity.id
_entity.type
_entity.pdbx_description
1 polymer ?
#
loop_
_entity_poly.entity_id
_entity_poly.type
_entity_poly.pdbx_seq_one_letter_code
_entity_poly.pdbx_strand_id
1 'polypeptide(L)'
;MENRHEWWSNVATEYDDEMARIDGIIGDADGLGEQAARLRTLIGTLDLCQHRSAHRVECIIEVIGAVDPETGTVDSTTPAPCDGRSRRQALAQVCELWVKQTPLAQAQAAQPGYADDVAEIYARLGEFSPLKAWQVERLQLKIADYGFSDVVQSYAEGGTPAESAEGPCRWELENRLLEAFTAIGGGAGVAQDDVQCRLRYGHVREQMLDTAAALDAFAWQQPAGAGWVHAALGVYSPLKAWLAASLARTIRSQLA
;
A
#
# COMPACT_ATOMS: atom_id res chain seq x y z
N MET A 1 2.08 -8.05 31.80
CA MET A 1 1.07 -6.95 31.83
C MET A 1 1.68 -5.55 31.60
N GLU A 2 2.93 -5.26 32.01
CA GLU A 2 3.61 -3.96 31.75
C GLU A 2 3.84 -3.63 30.25
N ASN A 3 4.08 -4.63 29.38
CA ASN A 3 4.38 -4.36 27.96
C ASN A 3 3.19 -3.88 27.11
N ARG A 4 1.94 -4.06 27.55
CA ARG A 4 0.77 -3.69 26.72
C ARG A 4 0.63 -2.18 26.55
N HIS A 5 1.07 -1.38 27.52
CA HIS A 5 1.06 0.08 27.42
C HIS A 5 2.09 0.63 26.43
N GLU A 6 3.27 0.00 26.32
CA GLU A 6 4.32 0.47 25.42
C GLU A 6 3.92 0.40 23.94
N TRP A 7 3.11 -0.60 23.57
CA TRP A 7 2.62 -0.79 22.21
C TRP A 7 1.71 0.35 21.72
N TRP A 8 1.04 1.06 22.63
CA TRP A 8 0.11 2.14 22.30
C TRP A 8 0.71 3.54 22.48
N SER A 9 2.01 3.63 22.78
CA SER A 9 2.69 4.88 23.10
C SER A 9 2.63 5.95 22.00
N ASN A 10 2.45 5.57 20.74
CA ASN A 10 2.26 6.50 19.62
C ASN A 10 0.80 6.91 19.35
N VAL A 11 -0.15 6.31 20.05
CA VAL A 11 -1.59 6.54 19.84
C VAL A 11 -2.18 7.39 20.96
N ALA A 12 -1.87 7.07 22.22
CA ALA A 12 -2.36 7.82 23.37
C ALA A 12 -1.44 7.70 24.57
N THR A 13 -1.54 8.67 25.48
CA THR A 13 -0.85 8.66 26.78
C THR A 13 -1.53 7.74 27.79
N GLU A 14 -2.83 7.47 27.62
CA GLU A 14 -3.64 6.62 28.49
C GLU A 14 -4.26 5.47 27.69
N TYR A 15 -4.38 4.32 28.33
CA TYR A 15 -4.97 3.13 27.73
C TYR A 15 -6.48 3.19 27.83
N ASP A 16 -7.17 3.13 26.69
CA ASP A 16 -8.62 3.31 26.60
C ASP A 16 -9.39 2.01 26.31
N ASP A 17 -10.72 2.08 26.35
CA ASP A 17 -11.62 0.96 26.11
C ASP A 17 -11.46 0.36 24.70
N GLU A 18 -11.07 1.17 23.71
CA GLU A 18 -10.84 0.68 22.35
C GLU A 18 -9.57 -0.17 22.30
N MET A 19 -8.48 0.28 22.94
CA MET A 19 -7.23 -0.48 23.06
C MET A 19 -7.47 -1.80 23.82
N ALA A 20 -8.23 -1.76 24.91
CA ALA A 20 -8.62 -2.96 25.66
C ALA A 20 -9.37 -3.96 24.79
N ARG A 21 -10.32 -3.46 23.98
CA ARG A 21 -11.09 -4.27 23.04
C ARG A 21 -10.21 -4.88 21.94
N ILE A 22 -9.26 -4.12 21.40
CA ILE A 22 -8.31 -4.60 20.38
C ILE A 22 -7.45 -5.71 20.97
N ASP A 23 -6.80 -5.47 22.11
CA ASP A 23 -5.93 -6.47 22.76
C ASP A 23 -6.71 -7.72 23.21
N GLY A 24 -8.03 -7.59 23.42
CA GLY A 24 -8.93 -8.71 23.65
C GLY A 24 -9.08 -9.69 22.47
N ILE A 25 -8.74 -9.29 21.23
CA ILE A 25 -8.85 -10.16 20.03
C ILE A 25 -7.96 -11.40 20.16
N ILE A 26 -6.74 -11.25 20.69
CA ILE A 26 -5.77 -12.36 20.84
C ILE A 26 -5.82 -13.01 22.23
N GLY A 27 -6.52 -12.38 23.19
CA GLY A 27 -6.63 -12.83 24.58
C GLY A 27 -5.32 -12.72 25.36
N ASP A 28 -4.36 -13.61 25.06
CA ASP A 28 -3.03 -13.62 25.66
C ASP A 28 -1.96 -13.12 24.67
N ALA A 29 -1.42 -11.95 24.98
CA ALA A 29 -0.39 -11.31 24.19
C ALA A 29 1.03 -11.79 24.53
N ASP A 30 1.21 -12.49 25.66
CA ASP A 30 2.52 -12.97 26.11
C ASP A 30 2.99 -14.21 25.31
N GLY A 31 2.09 -14.82 24.53
CA GLY A 31 2.38 -15.92 23.59
C GLY A 31 2.60 -15.50 22.14
N LEU A 32 2.68 -14.19 21.85
CA LEU A 32 2.93 -13.71 20.50
C LEU A 32 4.34 -14.11 20.03
N GLY A 33 4.43 -14.72 18.85
CA GLY A 33 5.72 -14.99 18.20
C GLY A 33 6.53 -13.70 18.00
N GLU A 34 7.86 -13.83 17.96
CA GLU A 34 8.80 -12.71 17.85
C GLU A 34 8.47 -11.75 16.69
N GLN A 35 7.97 -12.29 15.59
CA GLN A 35 7.60 -11.53 14.40
C GLN A 35 6.30 -10.72 14.57
N ALA A 36 5.31 -11.26 15.27
CA ALA A 36 4.11 -10.51 15.62
C ALA A 36 4.43 -9.33 16.55
N ALA A 37 5.33 -9.54 17.52
CA ALA A 37 5.83 -8.47 18.38
C ALA A 37 6.59 -7.40 17.56
N ARG A 38 7.44 -7.81 16.60
CA ARG A 38 8.11 -6.88 15.68
C ARG A 38 7.13 -6.05 14.86
N LEU A 39 6.11 -6.67 14.26
CA LEU A 39 5.09 -5.95 13.50
C LEU A 39 4.32 -4.97 14.39
N ARG A 40 4.03 -5.35 15.63
CA ARG A 40 3.37 -4.45 16.57
C ARG A 40 4.24 -3.25 16.93
N THR A 41 5.55 -3.42 17.07
CA THR A 41 6.52 -2.32 17.25
C THR A 41 6.60 -1.43 16.00
N LEU A 42 6.57 -2.01 14.79
CA LEU A 42 6.52 -1.23 13.55
C LEU A 42 5.27 -0.34 13.49
N ILE A 43 4.11 -0.90 13.84
CA ILE A 43 2.86 -0.12 13.97
C ILE A 43 2.99 0.96 15.05
N GLY A 44 3.61 0.60 16.19
CA GLY A 44 3.85 1.51 17.32
C GLY A 44 4.85 2.63 17.04
N THR A 45 5.64 2.53 15.98
CA THR A 45 6.63 3.55 15.57
C THR A 45 6.22 4.28 14.29
N LEU A 46 5.04 3.96 13.73
CA LEU A 46 4.49 4.64 12.58
C LEU A 46 4.25 6.12 12.91
N ASP A 47 4.70 7.00 12.02
CA ASP A 47 4.49 8.45 12.07
C ASP A 47 3.99 8.93 10.70
N LEU A 48 2.72 9.37 10.67
CA LEU A 48 2.01 9.82 9.48
C LEU A 48 2.47 11.19 8.98
N CYS A 49 3.20 11.97 9.80
CA CYS A 49 3.71 13.28 9.42
C CYS A 49 4.86 13.20 8.40
N GLN A 50 5.45 12.01 8.22
CA GLN A 50 6.53 11.79 7.27
C GLN A 50 5.97 11.66 5.84
N HIS A 51 6.68 12.21 4.86
CA HIS A 51 6.27 12.21 3.44
C HIS A 51 6.08 10.80 2.85
N ARG A 52 6.56 9.75 3.53
CA ARG A 52 6.51 8.33 3.09
C ARG A 52 5.57 7.48 3.94
N SER A 53 4.77 8.08 4.80
CA SER A 53 4.01 7.36 5.81
C SER A 53 2.93 6.44 5.23
N ALA A 54 2.27 6.86 4.17
CA ALA A 54 1.27 6.04 3.51
C ALA A 54 1.89 4.83 2.78
N HIS A 55 3.12 4.93 2.23
CA HIS A 55 3.83 3.75 1.75
C HIS A 55 4.09 2.76 2.88
N ARG A 56 4.52 3.26 4.04
CA ARG A 56 4.75 2.42 5.21
C ARG A 56 3.47 1.71 5.65
N VAL A 57 2.33 2.39 5.64
CA VAL A 57 1.02 1.78 5.93
C VAL A 57 0.75 0.63 4.96
N GLU A 58 0.93 0.83 3.65
CA GLU A 58 0.76 -0.23 2.65
C GLU A 58 1.66 -1.43 2.94
N CYS A 59 2.97 -1.20 3.10
CA CYS A 59 3.93 -2.25 3.44
C CYS A 59 3.53 -3.03 4.69
N ILE A 60 3.10 -2.35 5.75
CA ILE A 60 2.66 -3.01 6.98
C ILE A 60 1.43 -3.88 6.69
N ILE A 61 0.45 -3.41 5.93
CA ILE A 61 -0.75 -4.18 5.56
C ILE A 61 -0.37 -5.45 4.78
N GLU A 62 0.55 -5.34 3.82
CA GLU A 62 1.02 -6.50 3.05
C GLU A 62 1.73 -7.52 3.95
N VAL A 63 2.61 -7.03 4.85
CA VAL A 63 3.33 -7.91 5.78
C VAL A 63 2.36 -8.60 6.73
N ILE A 64 1.34 -7.90 7.26
CA ILE A 64 0.26 -8.52 8.05
C ILE A 64 -0.43 -9.62 7.23
N GLY A 65 -0.72 -9.35 5.96
CA GLY A 65 -1.31 -10.31 5.04
C GLY A 65 -0.47 -11.57 4.81
N ALA A 66 0.85 -11.44 4.83
CA ALA A 66 1.79 -12.54 4.64
C ALA A 66 2.09 -13.32 5.94
N VAL A 67 1.62 -12.86 7.10
CA VAL A 67 1.76 -13.61 8.37
C VAL A 67 0.99 -14.91 8.29
N ASP A 68 1.68 -16.03 8.52
CA ASP A 68 1.05 -17.33 8.72
C ASP A 68 0.18 -17.29 9.99
N PRO A 69 -1.10 -17.66 9.89
CA PRO A 69 -2.03 -17.54 11.00
C PRO A 69 -1.80 -18.55 12.14
N GLU A 70 -1.10 -19.66 11.89
CA GLU A 70 -0.81 -20.71 12.87
C GLU A 70 0.52 -20.47 13.58
N THR A 71 1.56 -20.06 12.86
CA THR A 71 2.91 -19.88 13.41
C THR A 71 3.21 -18.43 13.77
N GLY A 72 2.46 -17.47 13.24
CA GLY A 72 2.74 -16.04 13.38
C GLY A 72 4.02 -15.60 12.65
N THR A 73 4.55 -16.43 11.74
CA THR A 73 5.75 -16.12 10.97
C THR A 73 5.39 -15.67 9.56
N VAL A 74 6.16 -14.75 8.98
CA VAL A 74 6.11 -14.46 7.55
C VAL A 74 7.15 -15.34 6.90
N ASP A 75 6.71 -16.22 6.01
CA ASP A 75 7.63 -16.99 5.17
C ASP A 75 8.29 -16.02 4.19
N SER A 76 9.63 -15.89 4.25
CA SER A 76 10.43 -15.01 3.39
C SER A 76 10.22 -15.27 1.89
N THR A 77 9.58 -16.40 1.54
CA THR A 77 9.29 -16.79 0.16
C THR A 77 7.84 -16.56 -0.27
N THR A 78 6.94 -16.12 0.62
CA THR A 78 5.53 -15.89 0.28
C THR A 78 5.32 -14.45 -0.20
N PRO A 79 5.12 -14.22 -1.51
CA PRO A 79 4.72 -12.90 -1.99
C PRO A 79 3.36 -12.55 -1.36
N ALA A 80 3.28 -11.38 -0.72
CA ALA A 80 2.03 -10.90 -0.14
C ALA A 80 0.92 -10.90 -1.21
N PRO A 81 -0.31 -11.33 -0.90
CA PRO A 81 -1.38 -11.55 -1.89
C PRO A 81 -1.90 -10.26 -2.57
N CYS A 82 -1.39 -9.10 -2.16
CA CYS A 82 -1.64 -7.80 -2.78
C CYS A 82 -0.35 -7.16 -3.30
N ASP A 83 0.63 -7.94 -3.73
CA ASP A 83 1.95 -7.42 -4.09
C ASP A 83 1.79 -6.22 -5.02
N GLY A 84 2.16 -5.02 -4.55
CA GLY A 84 2.28 -3.85 -5.40
C GLY A 84 3.09 -4.16 -6.68
N ARG A 85 3.92 -5.22 -6.68
CA ARG A 85 4.60 -5.76 -7.86
C ARG A 85 3.63 -6.29 -8.90
N SER A 86 2.58 -7.04 -8.54
CA SER A 86 1.61 -7.55 -9.52
C SER A 86 0.91 -6.41 -10.25
N ARG A 87 0.53 -5.34 -9.52
CA ARG A 87 -0.06 -4.15 -10.15
C ARG A 87 0.98 -3.33 -10.92
N ARG A 88 2.20 -3.12 -10.41
CA ARG A 88 3.29 -2.45 -11.15
C ARG A 88 3.64 -3.21 -12.44
N GLN A 89 3.71 -4.53 -12.36
CA GLN A 89 3.97 -5.40 -13.50
C GLN A 89 2.81 -5.34 -14.48
N ALA A 90 1.56 -5.30 -14.01
CA ALA A 90 0.40 -5.05 -14.85
C ALA A 90 0.50 -3.67 -15.53
N LEU A 91 0.79 -2.59 -14.81
CA LEU A 91 0.97 -1.24 -15.37
C LEU A 91 2.11 -1.18 -16.40
N ALA A 92 3.24 -1.82 -16.12
CA ALA A 92 4.35 -1.95 -17.07
C ALA A 92 3.93 -2.74 -18.32
N GLN A 93 3.13 -3.80 -18.16
CA GLN A 93 2.56 -4.56 -19.28
C GLN A 93 1.54 -3.73 -20.06
N VAL A 94 0.71 -2.90 -19.41
CA VAL A 94 -0.20 -1.97 -20.11
C VAL A 94 0.59 -0.98 -20.96
N CYS A 95 1.69 -0.42 -20.42
CA CYS A 95 2.59 0.45 -21.16
C CYS A 95 3.17 -0.28 -22.39
N GLU A 96 3.63 -1.52 -22.21
CA GLU A 96 4.16 -2.35 -23.29
C GLU A 96 3.12 -2.62 -24.38
N LEU A 97 1.87 -2.93 -24.00
CA LEU A 97 0.77 -3.16 -24.92
C LEU A 97 0.46 -1.91 -25.75
N TRP A 98 0.47 -0.73 -25.12
CA TRP A 98 0.27 0.54 -25.80
C TRP A 98 1.40 0.87 -26.77
N VAL A 99 2.66 0.66 -26.37
CA VAL A 99 3.85 0.85 -27.24
C VAL A 99 3.80 -0.08 -28.45
N LYS A 100 3.34 -1.32 -28.28
CA LYS A 100 3.10 -2.28 -29.37
C LYS A 100 1.89 -1.93 -30.25
N GLN A 101 1.20 -0.83 -29.97
CA GLN A 101 -0.03 -0.40 -30.66
C GLN A 101 -1.14 -1.48 -30.59
N THR A 102 -1.19 -2.23 -29.48
CA THR A 102 -2.24 -3.23 -29.26
C THR A 102 -3.59 -2.50 -29.14
N PRO A 103 -4.63 -2.88 -29.90
CA PRO A 103 -5.94 -2.25 -29.79
C PRO A 103 -6.52 -2.34 -28.38
N LEU A 104 -7.21 -1.30 -27.92
CA LEU A 104 -7.74 -1.19 -26.54
C LEU A 104 -8.52 -2.45 -26.11
N ALA A 105 -9.45 -2.92 -26.94
CA ALA A 105 -10.25 -4.10 -26.62
C ALA A 105 -9.40 -5.38 -26.43
N GLN A 106 -8.30 -5.51 -27.19
CA GLN A 106 -7.38 -6.63 -27.06
C GLN A 106 -6.50 -6.49 -25.81
N ALA A 107 -6.06 -5.27 -25.49
CA ALA A 107 -5.29 -4.99 -24.29
C ALA A 107 -6.12 -5.25 -23.01
N GLN A 108 -7.39 -4.85 -22.99
CA GLN A 108 -8.31 -5.13 -21.88
C GLN A 108 -8.55 -6.64 -21.72
N ALA A 109 -8.68 -7.37 -22.82
CA ALA A 109 -8.80 -8.83 -22.77
C ALA A 109 -7.51 -9.53 -22.27
N ALA A 110 -6.34 -8.96 -22.57
CA ALA A 110 -5.06 -9.46 -22.08
C ALA A 110 -4.82 -9.16 -20.58
N GLN A 111 -5.51 -8.15 -20.03
CA GLN A 111 -5.39 -7.72 -18.63
C GLN A 111 -6.77 -7.60 -17.96
N PRO A 112 -7.53 -8.70 -17.81
CA PRO A 112 -8.93 -8.64 -17.37
C PRO A 112 -9.09 -8.08 -15.95
N GLY A 113 -8.11 -8.30 -15.07
CA GLY A 113 -8.11 -7.73 -13.71
C GLY A 113 -7.77 -6.24 -13.63
N TYR A 114 -7.34 -5.63 -14.75
CA TYR A 114 -6.91 -4.23 -14.84
C TYR A 114 -7.56 -3.53 -16.04
N ALA A 115 -8.71 -4.00 -16.50
CA ALA A 115 -9.35 -3.50 -17.73
C ALA A 115 -9.71 -2.00 -17.67
N ASP A 116 -10.07 -1.51 -16.48
CA ASP A 116 -10.35 -0.08 -16.23
C ASP A 116 -9.06 0.75 -16.30
N ASP A 117 -7.99 0.27 -15.67
CA ASP A 117 -6.66 0.92 -15.72
C ASP A 117 -6.13 0.97 -17.17
N VAL A 118 -6.33 -0.09 -17.95
CA VAL A 118 -5.99 -0.14 -19.38
C VAL A 118 -6.73 0.96 -20.14
N ALA A 119 -8.05 1.09 -19.95
CA ALA A 119 -8.85 2.09 -20.62
C ALA A 119 -8.41 3.52 -20.26
N GLU A 120 -8.17 3.78 -18.98
CA GLU A 120 -7.72 5.08 -18.50
C GLU A 120 -6.35 5.48 -19.06
N ILE A 121 -5.38 4.56 -19.02
CA ILE A 121 -4.03 4.83 -19.51
C ILE A 121 -4.04 5.08 -21.03
N TYR A 122 -4.78 4.27 -21.79
CA TYR A 122 -4.94 4.47 -23.23
C TYR A 122 -5.59 5.81 -23.55
N ALA A 123 -6.64 6.18 -22.82
CA ALA A 123 -7.31 7.47 -23.00
C ALA A 123 -6.36 8.65 -22.70
N ARG A 124 -5.56 8.56 -21.63
CA ARG A 124 -4.60 9.60 -21.24
C ARG A 124 -3.45 9.73 -22.23
N LEU A 125 -2.90 8.62 -22.73
CA LEU A 125 -1.81 8.62 -23.71
C LEU A 125 -2.29 9.10 -25.09
N GLY A 126 -3.57 8.86 -25.42
CA GLY A 126 -4.21 9.30 -26.65
C GLY A 126 -3.58 8.67 -27.88
N GLU A 127 -3.56 9.41 -28.98
CA GLU A 127 -3.01 8.93 -30.25
C GLU A 127 -1.52 8.61 -30.15
N PHE A 128 -1.14 7.48 -30.76
CA PHE A 128 0.23 7.00 -30.82
C PHE A 128 1.12 7.96 -31.60
N SER A 129 2.35 8.16 -31.09
CA SER A 129 3.44 8.75 -31.86
C SER A 129 4.77 8.12 -31.45
N PRO A 130 5.78 8.08 -32.34
CA PRO A 130 7.10 7.53 -32.00
C PRO A 130 7.74 8.19 -30.77
N LEU A 131 7.54 9.50 -30.58
CA LEU A 131 8.06 10.22 -29.42
C LEU A 131 7.36 9.77 -28.12
N LYS A 132 6.03 9.66 -28.14
CA LYS A 132 5.28 9.19 -26.98
C LYS A 132 5.63 7.74 -26.63
N ALA A 133 5.78 6.88 -27.65
CA ALA A 133 6.22 5.49 -27.48
C ALA A 133 7.56 5.42 -26.74
N TRP A 134 8.55 6.19 -27.19
CA TRP A 134 9.83 6.27 -26.52
C TRP A 134 9.74 6.78 -25.07
N GLN A 135 8.89 7.77 -24.79
CA GLN A 135 8.66 8.26 -23.43
C GLN A 135 8.02 7.20 -22.53
N VAL A 136 7.04 6.45 -23.05
CA VAL A 136 6.35 5.36 -22.34
C VAL A 136 7.31 4.20 -22.07
N GLU A 137 8.17 3.81 -23.01
CA GLU A 137 9.20 2.79 -22.79
C GLU A 137 10.17 3.16 -21.66
N ARG A 138 10.55 4.45 -21.56
CA ARG A 138 11.40 4.93 -20.46
C ARG A 138 10.70 4.86 -19.11
N LEU A 139 9.40 5.16 -19.10
CA LEU A 139 8.58 5.06 -17.90
C LEU A 139 8.37 3.60 -17.48
N GLN A 140 8.15 2.70 -18.44
CA GLN A 140 8.06 1.25 -18.20
C GLN A 140 9.32 0.71 -17.52
N LEU A 141 10.51 1.07 -18.01
CA LEU A 141 11.78 0.67 -17.39
C LEU A 141 11.86 1.15 -15.94
N LYS A 142 11.44 2.39 -15.65
CA LYS A 142 11.38 2.90 -14.28
C LYS A 142 10.38 2.14 -13.41
N ILE A 143 9.17 1.86 -13.92
CA ILE A 143 8.16 1.07 -13.20
C ILE A 143 8.70 -0.31 -12.81
N ALA A 144 9.45 -0.95 -13.73
CA ALA A 144 10.07 -2.26 -13.49
C ALA A 144 11.24 -2.20 -12.50
N ASP A 145 11.99 -1.09 -12.49
CA ASP A 145 13.17 -0.88 -11.64
C ASP A 145 12.82 -0.41 -10.22
N TYR A 146 11.57 0.01 -9.95
CA TYR A 146 11.10 0.34 -8.60
C TYR A 146 11.05 -0.92 -7.71
N GLY A 147 12.19 -1.21 -7.07
CA GLY A 147 12.46 -2.35 -6.22
C GLY A 147 11.68 -2.32 -4.90
N PHE A 148 10.67 -3.17 -4.82
CA PHE A 148 9.87 -3.43 -3.60
C PHE A 148 10.43 -4.60 -2.77
N SER A 149 11.31 -5.40 -3.37
CA SER A 149 11.88 -6.61 -2.75
C SER A 149 12.68 -6.28 -1.49
N ASP A 150 13.42 -5.18 -1.49
CA ASP A 150 14.33 -4.84 -0.40
C ASP A 150 13.58 -4.31 0.83
N VAL A 151 12.39 -3.70 0.64
CA VAL A 151 11.61 -3.08 1.72
C VAL A 151 10.89 -4.13 2.56
N VAL A 152 10.12 -5.02 1.92
CA VAL A 152 9.38 -6.09 2.63
C VAL A 152 10.35 -7.06 3.31
N GLN A 153 11.45 -7.39 2.65
CA GLN A 153 12.49 -8.24 3.22
C GLN A 153 13.21 -7.54 4.39
N SER A 154 13.55 -6.24 4.28
CA SER A 154 14.10 -5.47 5.40
C SER A 154 13.16 -5.43 6.61
N TYR A 155 11.85 -5.26 6.40
CA TYR A 155 10.88 -5.25 7.51
C TYR A 155 10.68 -6.64 8.12
N ALA A 156 10.71 -7.70 7.31
CA ALA A 156 10.62 -9.09 7.78
C ALA A 156 11.88 -9.54 8.55
N GLU A 157 13.06 -9.09 8.13
CA GLU A 157 14.36 -9.45 8.73
C GLU A 157 14.78 -8.54 9.89
N GLY A 158 13.99 -7.52 10.23
CA GLY A 158 14.28 -6.60 11.34
C GLY A 158 15.37 -5.57 11.05
N GLY A 159 15.72 -5.36 9.78
CA GLY A 159 16.57 -4.26 9.37
C GLY A 159 15.82 -2.93 9.44
N THR A 160 16.47 -1.88 9.94
CA THR A 160 16.08 -0.51 9.57
C THR A 160 16.11 -0.43 8.05
N PRO A 161 15.04 0.05 7.37
CA PRO A 161 15.05 0.17 5.92
C PRO A 161 16.33 0.92 5.54
N ALA A 162 17.18 0.29 4.72
CA ALA A 162 18.35 0.96 4.19
C ALA A 162 17.87 2.29 3.57
N GLU A 163 18.62 3.37 3.77
CA GLU A 163 18.32 4.69 3.17
C GLU A 163 18.12 4.59 1.64
N SER A 164 18.54 3.50 0.99
CA SER A 164 18.37 3.21 -0.44
C SER A 164 17.04 2.55 -0.82
N ALA A 165 16.17 2.18 0.12
CA ALA A 165 14.87 1.56 -0.16
C ALA A 165 13.80 2.62 -0.53
N GLU A 166 14.20 3.58 -1.37
CA GLU A 166 13.48 4.83 -1.68
C GLU A 166 12.51 4.67 -2.86
N GLY A 167 11.43 3.92 -2.65
CA GLY A 167 10.29 3.92 -3.55
C GLY A 167 9.29 5.03 -3.21
N PRO A 168 8.63 5.68 -4.19
CA PRO A 168 7.38 6.42 -3.94
C PRO A 168 6.32 5.46 -3.39
N CYS A 169 5.42 5.97 -2.53
CA CYS A 169 4.25 5.21 -2.09
C CYS A 169 3.43 4.72 -3.29
N ARG A 170 2.66 3.62 -3.20
CA ARG A 170 1.91 3.07 -4.36
C ARG A 170 1.05 4.13 -5.03
N TRP A 171 0.33 4.94 -4.26
CA TRP A 171 -0.53 6.02 -4.74
C TRP A 171 0.24 7.22 -5.29
N GLU A 172 1.44 7.52 -4.76
CA GLU A 172 2.29 8.59 -5.28
C GLU A 172 2.90 8.18 -6.62
N LEU A 173 3.27 6.91 -6.76
CA LEU A 173 3.68 6.34 -8.05
C LEU A 173 2.50 6.36 -9.04
N GLU A 174 1.33 5.86 -8.65
CA GLU A 174 0.14 5.84 -9.52
C GLU A 174 -0.25 7.23 -10.00
N ASN A 175 -0.36 8.22 -9.10
CA ASN A 175 -0.68 9.59 -9.46
C ASN A 175 0.40 10.20 -10.38
N ARG A 176 1.69 10.01 -10.06
CA ARG A 176 2.79 10.50 -10.91
C ARG A 176 2.81 9.81 -12.28
N LEU A 177 2.47 8.52 -12.35
CA LEU A 177 2.35 7.78 -13.61
C LEU A 177 1.19 8.31 -14.44
N LEU A 178 0.03 8.50 -13.83
CA LEU A 178 -1.17 9.04 -14.47
C LEU A 178 -0.93 10.49 -14.96
N GLU A 179 -0.27 11.33 -14.16
CA GLU A 179 0.19 12.66 -14.57
C GLU A 179 1.18 12.59 -15.73
N ALA A 180 2.18 11.69 -15.65
CA ALA A 180 3.14 11.48 -16.73
C ALA A 180 2.46 11.02 -18.02
N PHE A 181 1.51 10.08 -17.96
CA PHE A 181 0.74 9.64 -19.12
C PHE A 181 -0.08 10.78 -19.72
N THR A 182 -0.69 11.62 -18.87
CA THR A 182 -1.45 12.80 -19.31
C THR A 182 -0.55 13.82 -20.00
N ALA A 183 0.64 14.06 -19.43
CA ALA A 183 1.63 14.95 -20.01
C ALA A 183 2.15 14.43 -21.36
N ILE A 184 2.48 13.14 -21.43
CA ILE A 184 2.87 12.45 -22.67
C ILE A 184 1.74 12.54 -23.71
N GLY A 185 0.49 12.40 -23.29
CA GLY A 185 -0.69 12.49 -24.15
C GLY A 185 -0.91 13.85 -24.80
N GLY A 186 -0.25 14.90 -24.32
CA GLY A 186 -0.44 16.28 -24.76
C GLY A 186 -1.43 17.07 -23.91
N GLY A 187 -1.88 16.52 -22.78
CA GLY A 187 -2.83 17.16 -21.85
C GLY A 187 -2.20 18.20 -20.90
N ALA A 188 -0.89 18.44 -20.94
CA ALA A 188 -0.17 19.34 -20.04
C ALA A 188 -0.40 20.85 -20.30
N GLY A 189 -1.58 21.22 -20.82
CA GLY A 189 -1.89 22.57 -21.32
C GLY A 189 -2.73 23.47 -20.40
N VAL A 190 -3.10 23.05 -19.19
CA VAL A 190 -3.73 23.95 -18.21
C VAL A 190 -2.92 23.93 -16.93
N ALA A 191 -2.20 25.02 -16.72
CA ALA A 191 -1.44 25.31 -15.53
C ALA A 191 -2.24 25.05 -14.25
N GLN A 192 -1.61 24.38 -13.29
CA GLN A 192 -1.44 25.02 -12.00
C GLN A 192 0.06 25.15 -11.76
N ASP A 193 0.54 26.39 -11.86
CA ASP A 193 1.75 26.85 -11.19
C ASP A 193 1.58 26.58 -9.69
N ASP A 194 2.04 25.41 -9.24
CA ASP A 194 2.30 25.15 -7.83
C ASP A 194 3.43 24.11 -7.77
N VAL A 195 4.67 24.59 -7.98
CA VAL A 195 5.92 23.82 -7.90
C VAL A 195 6.28 23.45 -6.45
N GLN A 196 5.28 23.27 -5.60
CA GLN A 196 5.42 22.55 -4.35
C GLN A 196 4.70 21.23 -4.54
N CYS A 197 5.37 20.12 -4.20
CA CYS A 197 4.72 18.86 -3.87
C CYS A 197 3.73 19.13 -2.71
N ARG A 198 2.60 19.77 -3.00
CA ARG A 198 1.41 19.73 -2.17
C ARG A 198 0.82 18.38 -2.50
N LEU A 199 1.33 17.35 -1.83
CA LEU A 199 0.45 16.28 -1.40
C LEU A 199 -0.83 16.98 -0.95
N ARG A 200 -1.93 16.84 -1.71
CA ARG A 200 -3.21 17.38 -1.30
C ARG A 200 -3.53 16.64 -0.02
N TYR A 201 -3.10 17.21 1.11
CA TYR A 201 -3.10 16.56 2.42
C TYR A 201 -4.51 16.04 2.72
N GLY A 202 -5.55 16.72 2.20
CA GLY A 202 -6.93 16.26 2.22
C GLY A 202 -7.17 14.91 1.54
N HIS A 203 -6.67 14.69 0.33
CA HIS A 203 -6.87 13.42 -0.40
C HIS A 203 -6.12 12.26 0.26
N VAL A 204 -4.86 12.48 0.65
CA VAL A 204 -4.07 11.45 1.37
C VAL A 204 -4.73 11.14 2.71
N ARG A 205 -5.23 12.16 3.42
CA ARG A 205 -5.98 11.97 4.68
C ARG A 205 -7.27 11.17 4.46
N GLU A 206 -8.08 11.51 3.47
CA GLU A 206 -9.29 10.76 3.12
C GLU A 206 -8.96 9.29 2.80
N GLN A 207 -7.92 9.03 2.01
CA GLN A 207 -7.49 7.67 1.69
C GLN A 207 -6.97 6.90 2.91
N MET A 208 -6.22 7.54 3.80
CA MET A 208 -5.78 6.90 5.03
C MET A 208 -6.96 6.59 5.96
N LEU A 209 -7.98 7.45 6.00
CA LEU A 209 -9.23 7.18 6.72
C LEU A 209 -10.00 6.01 6.10
N ASP A 210 -10.10 5.94 4.77
CA ASP A 210 -10.69 4.81 4.06
C ASP A 210 -9.92 3.50 4.31
N THR A 211 -8.59 3.59 4.35
CA THR A 211 -7.71 2.46 4.69
C THR A 211 -7.94 2.00 6.12
N ALA A 212 -8.02 2.92 7.07
CA ALA A 212 -8.33 2.60 8.48
C ALA A 212 -9.73 1.97 8.62
N ALA A 213 -10.73 2.50 7.90
CA ALA A 213 -12.08 1.93 7.90
C ALA A 213 -12.10 0.50 7.32
N ALA A 214 -11.33 0.24 6.25
CA ALA A 214 -11.20 -1.09 5.68
C ALA A 214 -10.48 -2.07 6.63
N LEU A 215 -9.44 -1.61 7.34
CA LEU A 215 -8.75 -2.40 8.37
C LEU A 215 -9.68 -2.75 9.55
N ASP A 216 -10.47 -1.79 10.02
CA ASP A 216 -11.51 -2.05 11.04
C ASP A 216 -12.53 -3.06 10.55
N ALA A 217 -13.04 -2.90 9.32
CA ALA A 217 -14.02 -3.82 8.76
C ALA A 217 -13.47 -5.26 8.71
N PHE A 218 -12.21 -5.43 8.30
CA PHE A 218 -11.53 -6.73 8.34
C PHE A 218 -11.41 -7.27 9.76
N ALA A 219 -10.91 -6.46 10.70
CA ALA A 219 -10.64 -6.89 12.07
C ALA A 219 -11.90 -7.31 12.81
N TRP A 220 -13.03 -6.65 12.54
CA TRP A 220 -14.32 -6.92 13.17
C TRP A 220 -15.24 -7.80 12.33
N GLN A 221 -14.70 -8.47 11.28
CA GLN A 221 -15.44 -9.37 10.39
C GLN A 221 -16.72 -8.75 9.81
N GLN A 222 -16.68 -7.44 9.54
CA GLN A 222 -17.77 -6.73 8.88
C GLN A 222 -17.74 -7.06 7.37
N PRO A 223 -18.86 -6.88 6.65
CA PRO A 223 -18.89 -7.09 5.20
C PRO A 223 -17.78 -6.27 4.53
N ALA A 224 -16.81 -6.97 3.97
CA ALA A 224 -15.73 -6.36 3.22
C ALA A 224 -16.31 -5.65 1.99
N GLY A 225 -16.01 -4.36 1.82
CA GLY A 225 -16.01 -3.79 0.49
C GLY A 225 -14.97 -4.52 -0.38
N ALA A 226 -15.18 -4.58 -1.69
CA ALA A 226 -14.22 -5.15 -2.65
C ALA A 226 -12.96 -4.26 -2.78
N GLY A 227 -12.19 -4.15 -1.69
CA GLY A 227 -11.04 -3.25 -1.57
C GLY A 227 -9.72 -3.99 -1.43
N TRP A 228 -8.64 -3.35 -1.89
CA TRP A 228 -7.30 -3.92 -1.90
C TRP A 228 -6.79 -4.31 -0.51
N VAL A 229 -7.22 -3.61 0.56
CA VAL A 229 -6.84 -3.92 1.95
C VAL A 229 -7.30 -5.32 2.36
N HIS A 230 -8.51 -5.74 1.99
CA HIS A 230 -8.99 -7.08 2.32
C HIS A 230 -8.29 -8.15 1.47
N ALA A 231 -8.05 -7.87 0.19
CA ALA A 231 -7.25 -8.74 -0.67
C ALA A 231 -5.82 -8.91 -0.13
N ALA A 232 -5.25 -7.84 0.42
CA ALA A 232 -3.94 -7.81 1.05
C ALA A 232 -3.84 -8.66 2.30
N LEU A 233 -4.79 -8.48 3.22
CA LEU A 233 -4.82 -9.19 4.49
C LEU A 233 -5.11 -10.70 4.30
N GLY A 234 -5.83 -11.04 3.22
CA GLY A 234 -6.13 -12.41 2.84
C GLY A 234 -7.11 -13.06 3.81
N VAL A 235 -6.83 -14.32 4.17
CA VAL A 235 -7.70 -15.08 5.08
C VAL A 235 -7.63 -14.50 6.50
N TYR A 236 -8.80 -14.33 7.11
CA TYR A 236 -8.94 -13.86 8.48
C TYR A 236 -8.25 -14.79 9.49
N SER A 237 -7.56 -14.20 10.46
CA SER A 237 -7.13 -14.86 11.69
C SER A 237 -7.15 -13.87 12.85
N PRO A 238 -7.28 -14.33 14.12
CA PRO A 238 -7.22 -13.43 15.27
C PRO A 238 -5.96 -12.56 15.31
N LEU A 239 -4.80 -13.14 14.94
CA LEU A 239 -3.53 -12.41 14.89
C LEU A 239 -3.57 -11.28 13.85
N LYS A 240 -4.01 -11.57 12.62
CA LYS A 240 -4.13 -10.56 11.56
C LYS A 240 -5.17 -9.50 11.92
N ALA A 241 -6.28 -9.90 12.52
CA ALA A 241 -7.32 -8.98 12.97
C ALA A 241 -6.81 -8.01 14.03
N TRP A 242 -6.05 -8.51 15.01
CA TRP A 242 -5.42 -7.69 16.03
C TRP A 242 -4.39 -6.70 15.46
N LEU A 243 -3.53 -7.14 14.54
CA LEU A 243 -2.57 -6.27 13.87
C LEU A 243 -3.27 -5.22 13.00
N ALA A 244 -4.31 -5.62 12.25
CA ALA A 244 -5.11 -4.72 11.42
C ALA A 244 -5.83 -3.65 12.25
N ALA A 245 -6.50 -4.05 13.34
CA ALA A 245 -7.16 -3.11 14.25
C ALA A 245 -6.16 -2.17 14.93
N SER A 246 -4.98 -2.68 15.31
CA SER A 246 -3.91 -1.86 15.86
C SER A 246 -3.44 -0.79 14.88
N LEU A 247 -3.21 -1.17 13.62
CA LEU A 247 -2.83 -0.23 12.57
C LEU A 247 -3.94 0.79 12.28
N ALA A 248 -5.21 0.36 12.21
CA ALA A 248 -6.35 1.23 12.00
C ALA A 248 -6.45 2.31 13.08
N ARG A 249 -6.32 1.90 14.36
CA ARG A 249 -6.31 2.80 15.51
C ARG A 249 -5.17 3.82 15.43
N THR A 250 -3.96 3.36 15.12
CA THR A 250 -2.80 4.24 14.94
C THR A 250 -3.00 5.26 13.82
N ILE A 251 -3.56 4.86 12.68
CA ILE A 251 -3.83 5.78 11.57
C ILE A 251 -4.83 6.86 12.01
N ARG A 252 -5.93 6.46 12.66
CA ARG A 252 -6.96 7.41 13.11
C ARG A 252 -6.44 8.41 14.13
N SER A 253 -5.65 7.98 15.11
CA SER A 253 -5.14 8.87 16.14
C SER A 253 -4.21 9.95 15.60
N GLN A 254 -3.50 9.68 14.51
CA GLN A 254 -2.57 10.63 13.89
C GLN A 254 -3.24 11.56 12.86
N LEU A 255 -4.49 11.30 12.48
CA LEU A 255 -5.27 12.11 11.53
C LEU A 255 -6.42 12.89 12.18
N ALA A 256 -6.66 12.66 13.47
CA ALA A 256 -7.62 13.37 14.31
C ALA A 256 -7.10 14.78 14.65
#